data_AF-A0A199W8T3-F1
#
_entry.id   AF-A0A199W8T3-F1
#
_cell.length_a   1.000
_cell.length_b   1.000
_cell.length_c   1.000
_cell.angle_alpha   90.00
_cell.angle_beta   90.00
_cell.angle_gamma   90.00
#
_symmetry.space_group_name_H-M   'P 1'
#
loop_
_entity.id
_entity.type
_entity.pdbx_description
1 polymer ?
#
loop_
_entity_poly.entity_id
_entity_poly.type
_entity_poly.pdbx_seq_one_letter_code
_entity_poly.pdbx_strand_id
1 'polypeptide(L)'
;MDPDSVRSTLSGLALGNVMAAAARDYQKEILAKEKAPATSATNQEVDLDELLDDPELEKLHAERVAALKKEVEKREVLKRQGHGEYREISEGDFLGEVTGSEKVVCHFYHREFYRCKIMDKHLKALAPLYFNTKFIKIDAE
;
A
#
# COMPACT_ATOMS: atom_id res chain seq x y z
N MET A 1 -12.42 29.26 7.46
CA MET A 1 -11.43 28.87 6.44
C MET A 1 -10.63 27.71 7.02
N ASP A 2 -10.87 26.49 6.53
CA ASP A 2 -10.27 25.27 7.09
C ASP A 2 -8.81 25.10 6.64
N PRO A 3 -7.85 25.02 7.58
CA PRO A 3 -6.42 24.96 7.26
C PRO A 3 -6.01 23.66 6.54
N ASP A 4 -6.77 22.58 6.69
CA ASP A 4 -6.44 21.28 6.09
C ASP A 4 -6.79 21.20 4.60
N SER A 5 -7.82 21.93 4.16
CA SER A 5 -8.18 22.06 2.74
C SER A 5 -7.07 22.77 1.94
N VAL A 6 -6.44 23.77 2.55
CA VAL A 6 -5.33 24.52 1.95
C VAL A 6 -4.07 23.66 1.84
N ARG A 7 -3.79 22.79 2.82
CA ARG A 7 -2.65 21.85 2.75
C ARG A 7 -2.84 20.79 1.68
N SER A 8 -4.04 20.21 1.59
CA SER A 8 -4.35 19.17 0.59
C SER A 8 -4.26 19.69 -0.85
N THR A 9 -4.73 20.92 -1.11
CA THR A 9 -4.66 21.55 -2.43
C THR A 9 -3.22 21.88 -2.82
N LEU A 10 -2.40 22.36 -1.88
CA LEU A 10 -0.98 22.63 -2.11
C LEU A 10 -0.18 21.34 -2.40
N SER A 11 -0.49 20.23 -1.73
CA SER A 11 0.14 18.92 -2.01
C SER A 11 -0.23 18.36 -3.38
N GLY A 12 -1.47 18.55 -3.85
CA GLY A 12 -1.90 18.14 -5.18
C GLY A 12 -1.22 18.93 -6.32
N LEU A 13 -1.10 20.26 -6.17
CA LEU A 13 -0.36 21.10 -7.12
C LEU A 13 1.14 20.77 -7.16
N ALA A 14 1.74 20.49 -6.00
CA ALA A 14 3.15 20.12 -5.93
C ALA A 14 3.41 18.80 -6.67
N LEU A 15 2.55 17.79 -6.52
CA LEU A 15 2.68 16.52 -7.24
C LEU A 15 2.50 16.70 -8.76
N GLY A 16 1.54 17.52 -9.18
CA GLY A 16 1.32 17.83 -10.61
C GLY A 16 2.52 18.51 -11.26
N ASN A 17 3.14 19.48 -10.57
CA ASN A 17 4.32 20.16 -11.07
C ASN A 17 5.55 19.25 -11.14
N VAL A 18 5.73 18.37 -10.16
CA VAL A 18 6.84 17.39 -10.14
C VAL A 18 6.67 16.35 -11.24
N MET A 19 5.46 15.83 -11.46
CA MET A 19 5.19 14.92 -12.59
C MET A 19 5.38 15.60 -13.95
N ALA A 20 4.94 16.86 -14.10
CA ALA A 20 5.13 17.60 -15.33
C ALA A 20 6.61 17.93 -15.62
N ALA A 21 7.42 18.16 -14.58
CA ALA A 21 8.86 18.32 -14.72
C ALA A 21 9.53 17.00 -15.12
N ALA A 22 9.19 15.90 -14.43
CA ALA A 22 9.71 14.57 -14.75
C ALA A 22 9.36 14.13 -16.19
N ALA A 23 8.15 14.42 -16.67
CA ALA A 23 7.74 14.14 -18.04
C ALA A 23 8.58 14.92 -19.07
N ARG A 24 8.85 16.21 -18.81
CA ARG A 24 9.68 17.05 -19.71
C ARG A 24 11.13 16.62 -19.73
N ASP A 25 11.68 16.23 -18.59
CA ASP A 25 13.06 15.76 -18.49
C ASP A 25 13.22 14.40 -19.17
N TYR A 26 12.26 13.48 -19.01
CA TYR A 26 12.23 12.22 -19.74
C TYR A 26 12.14 12.43 -21.26
N GLN A 27 11.30 13.37 -21.70
CA GLN A 27 11.15 13.70 -23.12
C GLN A 27 12.44 14.33 -23.70
N LYS A 28 13.16 15.14 -22.92
CA LYS A 28 14.48 15.66 -23.29
C LYS A 28 15.54 14.56 -23.36
N GLU A 29 15.54 13.60 -22.43
CA GLU A 29 16.48 12.48 -22.44
C GLU A 29 16.27 11.55 -23.64
N ILE A 30 15.03 11.31 -24.05
CA ILE A 30 14.71 10.54 -25.27
C ILE A 30 15.27 11.27 -26.51
N LEU A 31 14.95 12.55 -26.68
CA LEU A 31 15.45 13.36 -27.81
C LEU A 31 16.98 13.49 -27.82
N ALA A 32 17.62 13.46 -26.64
CA ALA A 32 19.08 13.47 -26.53
C ALA A 32 19.70 12.11 -26.89
N LYS A 33 19.04 11.00 -26.57
CA LYS A 33 19.45 9.65 -26.98
C LYS A 33 19.29 9.41 -28.47
N GLU A 34 18.23 9.94 -29.09
CA GLU A 34 18.02 9.90 -30.55
C GLU A 34 19.10 10.67 -31.33
N LYS A 35 19.71 11.70 -30.73
CA LYS A 35 20.77 12.51 -31.37
C LYS A 35 22.19 11.96 -31.19
N ALA A 36 22.39 10.87 -30.44
CA ALA A 36 23.70 10.24 -30.31
C ALA A 36 23.96 9.30 -31.51
N PRO A 37 25.10 9.39 -32.20
CA PRO A 37 25.41 8.52 -33.34
C PRO A 37 25.57 7.07 -32.86
N ALA A 38 24.80 6.18 -33.47
CA ALA A 38 24.67 4.78 -33.12
C ALA A 38 26.02 4.03 -33.15
N THR A 39 26.51 3.63 -31.99
CA THR A 39 27.53 2.58 -31.84
C THR A 39 26.85 1.27 -31.40
N SER A 40 26.62 0.42 -32.39
CA SER A 40 26.57 -1.06 -32.30
C SER A 40 25.97 -1.67 -31.03
N ALA A 41 24.65 -1.60 -30.91
CA ALA A 41 23.85 -2.67 -30.36
C ALA A 41 22.54 -2.66 -31.13
N THR A 42 22.13 -3.79 -31.68
CA THR A 42 20.84 -3.98 -32.36
C THR A 42 19.70 -3.73 -31.38
N ASN A 43 19.43 -2.46 -31.06
CA ASN A 43 18.14 -2.02 -30.57
C ASN A 43 17.34 -1.82 -31.84
N GLN A 44 16.41 -2.73 -32.12
CA GLN A 44 15.34 -2.41 -33.06
C GLN A 44 14.72 -1.12 -32.54
N GLU A 45 14.82 -0.04 -33.32
CA GLU A 45 14.13 1.21 -33.03
C GLU A 45 12.63 0.87 -33.11
N VAL A 46 12.05 0.54 -31.96
CA VAL A 46 10.62 0.23 -31.84
C VAL A 46 9.92 1.59 -31.87
N ASP A 47 9.08 1.81 -32.88
CA ASP A 47 8.33 3.05 -33.00
C ASP A 47 7.40 3.20 -31.80
N LEU A 48 7.63 4.26 -31.01
CA LEU A 48 6.92 4.50 -29.76
C LEU A 48 5.43 4.76 -30.01
N ASP A 49 5.09 5.34 -31.16
CA ASP A 49 3.71 5.62 -31.55
C ASP A 49 2.97 4.33 -31.92
N GLU A 50 3.64 3.37 -32.56
CA GLU A 50 3.07 2.07 -32.92
C GLU A 50 2.84 1.18 -31.68
N LEU A 51 3.66 1.35 -30.63
CA LEU A 51 3.51 0.66 -29.35
C LEU A 51 2.43 1.29 -28.45
N LEU A 52 2.15 2.59 -28.60
CA LEU A 52 1.08 3.29 -27.88
C LEU A 52 -0.31 2.89 -28.36
N ASP A 53 -0.44 2.55 -29.64
CA ASP A 53 -1.68 2.07 -30.26
C ASP A 53 -1.82 0.54 -30.22
N ASP A 54 -0.90 -0.18 -29.57
CA ASP A 54 -0.95 -1.64 -29.46
C ASP A 54 -2.04 -2.09 -28.45
N PRO A 55 -3.15 -2.70 -28.92
CA PRO A 55 -4.24 -3.14 -28.04
C PRO A 55 -3.83 -4.23 -27.05
N GLU A 56 -2.76 -4.98 -27.32
CA GLU A 56 -2.23 -5.98 -26.38
C GLU A 56 -1.47 -5.30 -25.22
N LEU A 57 -0.73 -4.23 -25.51
CA LEU A 57 -0.04 -3.45 -24.49
C LEU A 57 -1.02 -2.69 -23.58
N GLU A 58 -2.07 -2.10 -24.16
CA GLU A 58 -3.15 -1.46 -23.39
C GLU A 58 -3.84 -2.45 -22.45
N LYS A 59 -4.09 -3.67 -22.92
CA LYS A 59 -4.68 -4.74 -22.11
C LYS A 59 -3.78 -5.13 -20.93
N LEU A 60 -2.47 -5.30 -21.15
CA LEU A 60 -1.50 -5.56 -20.09
C LEU A 60 -1.43 -4.43 -19.06
N HIS A 61 -1.51 -3.18 -19.51
CA HIS A 61 -1.59 -2.01 -18.65
C HIS A 61 -2.87 -2.02 -17.81
N ALA A 62 -4.02 -2.25 -18.43
CA ALA A 62 -5.31 -2.34 -17.74
C ALA A 62 -5.31 -3.47 -16.70
N GLU A 63 -4.75 -4.64 -17.02
CA GLU A 63 -4.60 -5.77 -16.11
C GLU A 63 -3.71 -5.45 -14.91
N ARG A 64 -2.55 -4.82 -15.12
CA ARG A 64 -1.67 -4.38 -14.03
C ARG A 64 -2.35 -3.35 -13.13
N VAL A 65 -2.99 -2.34 -13.72
CA VAL A 65 -3.72 -1.32 -12.95
C VAL A 65 -4.86 -1.95 -12.15
N ALA A 66 -5.60 -2.89 -12.74
CA ALA A 66 -6.64 -3.63 -12.04
C ALA A 66 -6.09 -4.48 -10.88
N ALA A 67 -4.97 -5.17 -11.09
CA ALA A 67 -4.30 -5.94 -10.04
C ALA A 67 -3.87 -5.06 -8.86
N LEU A 68 -3.22 -3.92 -9.14
CA LEU A 68 -2.82 -2.95 -8.12
C LEU A 68 -4.01 -2.38 -7.36
N LYS A 69 -5.09 -1.99 -8.06
CA LYS A 69 -6.34 -1.52 -7.43
C LYS A 69 -6.92 -2.57 -6.50
N LYS A 70 -6.95 -3.84 -6.92
CA LYS A 70 -7.46 -4.95 -6.11
C LYS A 70 -6.63 -5.20 -4.86
N GLU A 71 -5.31 -5.06 -4.92
CA GLU A 71 -4.45 -5.18 -3.73
C GLU A 71 -4.66 -4.04 -2.74
N VAL A 72 -4.80 -2.81 -3.23
CA VAL A 72 -5.10 -1.65 -2.39
C VAL A 72 -6.45 -1.82 -1.70
N GLU A 73 -7.49 -2.21 -2.44
CA GLU A 73 -8.83 -2.45 -1.90
C GLU A 73 -8.81 -3.54 -0.82
N LYS A 74 -8.14 -4.67 -1.07
CA LYS A 74 -7.96 -5.72 -0.06
C LYS A 74 -7.29 -5.18 1.20
N ARG A 75 -6.23 -4.38 1.05
CA ARG A 75 -5.51 -3.79 2.18
C ARG A 75 -6.39 -2.80 2.95
N GLU A 76 -7.22 -2.03 2.26
CA GLU A 76 -8.20 -1.14 2.90
C GLU A 76 -9.27 -1.92 3.67
N VAL A 77 -9.80 -3.00 3.12
CA VAL A 77 -10.79 -3.85 3.80
C VAL A 77 -10.20 -4.42 5.08
N LEU A 78 -9.00 -4.99 5.01
CA LEU A 78 -8.28 -5.51 6.18
C LEU A 78 -8.02 -4.39 7.22
N LYS A 79 -7.65 -3.19 6.75
CA LYS A 79 -7.47 -2.03 7.64
C LYS A 79 -8.76 -1.66 8.37
N ARG A 80 -9.91 -1.64 7.65
CA ARG A 80 -11.23 -1.37 8.25
C ARG A 80 -11.64 -2.45 9.25
N GLN A 81 -11.20 -3.69 9.05
CA GLN A 81 -11.39 -4.79 9.99
C GLN A 81 -10.47 -4.72 11.22
N GLY A 82 -9.58 -3.71 11.33
CA GLY A 82 -8.67 -3.55 12.48
C GLY A 82 -7.36 -4.33 12.35
N HIS A 83 -6.94 -4.70 11.13
CA HIS A 83 -5.60 -5.24 10.91
C HIS A 83 -4.53 -4.15 11.01
N GLY A 84 -3.35 -4.50 11.52
CA GLY A 84 -2.23 -3.56 11.68
C GLY A 84 -2.18 -2.85 13.04
N GLU A 85 -3.19 -3.04 13.88
CA GLU A 85 -3.27 -2.50 15.24
C GLU A 85 -3.35 -3.62 16.28
N TYR A 86 -2.99 -3.28 17.52
CA TYR A 86 -3.16 -4.16 18.67
C TYR A 86 -4.22 -3.54 19.58
N ARG A 87 -5.41 -4.16 19.61
CA ARG A 87 -6.58 -3.63 20.31
C ARG A 87 -7.11 -4.58 21.38
N GLU A 88 -7.72 -3.99 22.40
CA GLU A 88 -8.48 -4.72 23.41
C GLU A 88 -9.92 -4.92 22.93
N ILE A 89 -10.46 -6.12 23.10
CA ILE A 89 -11.84 -6.45 22.74
C ILE A 89 -12.56 -7.05 23.94
N SER A 90 -13.90 -6.98 23.92
CA SER A 90 -14.74 -7.67 24.90
C SER A 90 -14.91 -9.14 24.54
N GLU A 91 -15.32 -9.97 25.51
CA GLU A 91 -15.64 -11.38 25.26
C GLU A 91 -16.77 -11.56 24.23
N GLY A 92 -17.77 -10.68 24.25
CA GLY A 92 -18.88 -10.72 23.29
C GLY A 92 -18.43 -10.50 21.84
N ASP A 93 -17.38 -9.70 21.64
CA ASP A 93 -16.83 -9.41 20.31
C ASP A 93 -15.87 -10.49 19.83
N PHE A 94 -15.32 -11.32 20.74
CA PHE A 94 -14.29 -12.31 20.44
C PHE A 94 -14.63 -13.18 19.23
N LEU A 95 -15.84 -13.75 19.20
CA LEU A 95 -16.27 -14.62 18.11
C LEU A 95 -16.37 -13.87 16.77
N GLY A 96 -16.90 -12.65 16.75
CA GLY A 96 -16.97 -11.85 15.52
C GLY A 96 -15.57 -11.50 14.99
N GLU A 97 -14.65 -11.24 15.91
CA GLU A 97 -13.27 -10.88 15.61
C GLU A 97 -12.44 -12.06 15.08
N VAL A 98 -12.57 -13.25 15.66
CA VAL A 98 -11.83 -14.44 15.21
C VAL A 98 -12.41 -15.10 13.97
N THR A 99 -13.72 -15.00 13.74
CA THR A 99 -14.38 -15.59 12.56
C THR A 99 -14.29 -14.69 11.32
N GLY A 100 -14.11 -13.38 11.50
CA GLY A 100 -14.02 -12.42 10.41
C GLY A 100 -12.67 -12.38 9.68
N SER A 101 -11.64 -13.02 10.24
CA SER A 101 -10.26 -12.95 9.73
C SER A 101 -9.63 -14.34 9.67
N GLU A 102 -8.84 -14.61 8.62
CA GLU A 102 -8.20 -15.92 8.41
C GLU A 102 -7.12 -16.24 9.45
N LYS A 103 -6.38 -15.23 9.89
CA LYS A 103 -5.28 -15.36 10.86
C LYS A 103 -5.45 -14.36 11.98
N VAL A 104 -5.64 -14.86 13.20
CA VAL A 104 -5.85 -14.05 14.39
C VAL A 104 -4.95 -14.53 15.51
N VAL A 105 -4.27 -13.60 16.17
CA VAL A 105 -3.51 -13.81 17.39
C VAL A 105 -4.25 -13.11 18.52
N CYS A 106 -4.76 -13.90 19.46
CA CYS A 106 -5.44 -13.40 20.65
C CYS A 106 -4.56 -13.61 21.89
N HIS A 107 -4.26 -12.52 22.59
CA HIS A 107 -3.61 -12.59 23.90
C HIS A 107 -4.66 -12.51 25.01
N PHE A 108 -4.92 -13.66 25.64
CA PHE A 108 -5.60 -13.71 26.93
C PHE A 108 -4.61 -13.23 27.99
N TYR A 109 -4.89 -12.07 28.58
CA TYR A 109 -4.03 -11.45 29.57
C TYR A 109 -4.73 -11.35 30.92
N HIS A 110 -3.94 -11.21 31.98
CA HIS A 110 -4.44 -10.91 33.32
C HIS A 110 -3.57 -9.81 33.91
N ARG A 111 -4.17 -8.83 34.57
CA ARG A 111 -3.50 -7.58 35.00
C ARG A 111 -2.37 -7.81 36.00
N GLU A 112 -2.47 -8.87 36.78
CA GLU A 112 -1.49 -9.23 37.81
C GLU A 112 -0.20 -9.85 37.25
N PHE A 113 -0.21 -10.38 36.02
CA PHE A 113 0.97 -11.04 35.46
C PHE A 113 1.86 -10.06 34.70
N TYR A 114 3.06 -9.82 35.25
CA TYR A 114 4.08 -8.98 34.58
C TYR A 114 4.47 -9.50 33.19
N ARG A 115 4.41 -10.82 32.96
CA ARG A 115 4.70 -11.44 31.65
C ARG A 115 3.74 -10.97 30.55
N CYS A 116 2.47 -10.70 30.88
CA CYS A 116 1.51 -10.16 29.92
C CYS A 116 1.93 -8.79 29.40
N LYS A 117 2.50 -7.93 30.26
CA LYS A 117 3.02 -6.61 29.84
C LYS A 117 4.17 -6.72 28.83
N ILE A 118 5.00 -7.76 28.95
CA ILE A 118 6.07 -8.04 28.00
C ILE A 118 5.47 -8.48 26.67
N MET A 119 4.51 -9.40 26.69
CA MET A 119 3.81 -9.87 25.49
C MET A 119 3.11 -8.72 24.76
N ASP A 120 2.38 -7.86 25.47
CA ASP A 120 1.71 -6.68 24.92
C ASP A 120 2.68 -5.77 24.15
N LYS A 121 3.88 -5.54 24.70
CA LYS A 121 4.90 -4.71 24.04
C LYS A 121 5.33 -5.31 22.69
N HIS A 122 5.55 -6.63 22.65
CA HIS A 122 5.99 -7.30 21.43
C HIS A 122 4.86 -7.44 20.41
N LEU A 123 3.65 -7.82 20.84
CA LEU A 123 2.50 -7.94 19.95
C LEU A 123 2.12 -6.59 19.32
N LYS A 124 2.21 -5.50 20.09
CA LYS A 124 2.01 -4.14 19.57
C LYS A 124 3.03 -3.74 18.50
N ALA A 125 4.28 -4.20 18.62
CA ALA A 125 5.31 -3.96 17.62
C ALA A 125 5.13 -4.84 16.37
N LEU A 126 4.60 -6.05 16.52
CA LEU A 126 4.36 -7.00 15.44
C LEU A 126 3.12 -6.68 14.61
N ALA A 127 2.07 -6.12 15.23
CA ALA A 127 0.82 -5.78 14.57
C ALA A 127 0.98 -5.00 13.24
N PRO A 128 1.73 -3.89 13.17
CA PRO A 128 1.91 -3.14 11.92
C PRO A 128 2.81 -3.88 10.90
N LEU A 129 3.71 -4.76 11.36
CA LEU A 129 4.61 -5.53 10.48
C LEU A 129 3.85 -6.66 9.76
N TYR A 130 2.96 -7.35 10.48
CA TYR A 130 2.22 -8.50 9.99
C TYR A 130 0.77 -8.13 9.69
N PHE A 131 0.56 -7.29 8.69
CA PHE A 131 -0.76 -6.76 8.34
C PHE A 131 -1.79 -7.84 7.94
N ASN A 132 -1.34 -9.00 7.45
CA ASN A 132 -2.22 -10.11 7.12
C ASN A 132 -2.76 -10.87 8.34
N THR A 133 -2.24 -10.57 9.54
CA THR A 133 -2.64 -11.20 10.80
C THR A 133 -3.26 -10.14 11.71
N LYS A 134 -4.37 -10.49 12.34
CA LYS A 134 -5.06 -9.61 13.28
C LYS A 134 -4.55 -9.86 14.69
N PHE A 135 -4.27 -8.78 15.44
CA PHE A 135 -3.75 -8.87 16.79
C PHE A 135 -4.75 -8.25 17.77
N ILE A 136 -5.25 -9.07 18.68
CA ILE A 136 -6.24 -8.69 19.69
C ILE A 136 -5.80 -9.14 21.08
N LYS A 137 -6.30 -8.48 22.11
CA LYS A 137 -6.17 -8.92 23.50
C LYS A 137 -7.50 -8.88 24.23
N ILE A 138 -7.63 -9.76 25.21
CA ILE A 138 -8.83 -9.91 26.02
C ILE A 138 -8.43 -10.18 27.47
N ASP A 139 -9.14 -9.55 28.40
CA ASP A 139 -8.97 -9.82 29.83
C ASP A 139 -9.52 -11.23 30.12
N ALA A 140 -8.72 -12.05 30.79
CA ALA A 140 -9.06 -13.44 31.11
C ALA A 140 -9.69 -13.59 32.49
N GLU A 141 -9.95 -12.47 33.17
CA GLU A 141 -10.64 -12.38 34.46
C GLU A 141 -12.16 -12.34 34.30
#